data_AF-A0A913XAN9-F1
#
_entry.id   AF-A0A913XAN9-F1
#
_cell.length_a   1.000
_cell.length_b   1.000
_cell.length_c   1.000
_cell.angle_alpha   90.00
_cell.angle_beta   90.00
_cell.angle_gamma   90.00
#
_symmetry.space_group_name_H-M   'P 1'
#
loop_
_entity.id
_entity.type
_entity.pdbx_description
1 polymer ?
#
loop_
_entity_poly.entity_id
_entity_poly.type
_entity_poly.pdbx_seq_one_letter_code
_entity_poly.pdbx_strand_id
1 'polypeptide(L)'
;MSSNKGKTLYHYTDKDGAEGIQNSGVIKESRPERADAVYGPGVYLTDLPPSTPNNILLVNNYGNAPKENDANNVSHAVEIKVPPNKMQNFETQSSSRQVYKHKGDLHLKDYDGKVYKR
;
A
#
# COMPACT_ATOMS: atom_id res chain seq x y z
N MET A 1 0.04 10.79 26.93
CA MET A 1 -1.07 10.27 26.11
C MET A 1 -0.72 10.52 24.66
N SER A 2 -0.25 9.51 23.93
CA SER A 2 0.08 9.67 22.51
C SER A 2 -1.19 9.95 21.73
N SER A 3 -1.33 11.17 21.23
CA SER A 3 -2.35 11.52 20.27
C SER A 3 -2.16 10.59 19.07
N ASN A 4 -3.06 9.63 18.84
CA ASN A 4 -3.12 8.91 17.57
C ASN A 4 -3.37 9.97 16.51
N LYS A 5 -2.31 10.47 15.86
CA LYS A 5 -2.45 11.31 14.68
C LYS A 5 -2.74 10.37 13.51
N GLY A 6 -3.63 10.81 12.62
CA GLY A 6 -3.88 10.09 11.39
C GLY A 6 -2.59 9.97 10.56
N LYS A 7 -2.59 9.09 9.58
CA LYS A 7 -1.43 8.81 8.74
C LYS A 7 -1.82 8.80 7.28
N THR A 8 -0.97 9.35 6.43
CA THR A 8 -1.06 9.14 4.99
C THR A 8 -0.32 7.86 4.63
N LEU A 9 -0.99 6.95 3.94
CA LEU A 9 -0.42 5.69 3.49
C LEU A 9 -0.52 5.56 1.97
N TYR A 10 0.39 4.80 1.39
CA TYR A 10 0.55 4.63 -0.05
C TYR A 10 0.55 3.15 -0.42
N HIS A 11 -0.22 2.80 -1.44
CA HIS A 11 -0.11 1.54 -2.14
C HIS A 11 0.53 1.81 -3.50
N TYR A 12 1.72 1.26 -3.73
CA TYR A 12 2.43 1.41 -5.00
C TYR A 12 2.07 0.27 -5.94
N THR A 13 1.92 0.62 -7.21
CA THR A 13 1.49 -0.31 -8.25
C THR A 13 1.98 0.16 -9.63
N ASP A 14 1.68 -0.64 -10.64
CA ASP A 14 1.89 -0.29 -12.04
C ASP A 14 0.69 0.45 -12.63
N LYS A 15 0.78 0.78 -13.93
CA LYS A 15 -0.28 1.50 -14.64
C LYS A 15 -1.60 0.71 -14.65
N ASP A 16 -1.55 -0.57 -14.97
CA ASP A 16 -2.75 -1.40 -15.12
C ASP A 16 -3.45 -1.61 -13.76
N GLY A 17 -2.66 -1.79 -12.70
CA GLY A 17 -3.14 -1.83 -11.32
C GLY A 17 -3.79 -0.50 -10.90
N ALA A 18 -3.16 0.62 -11.22
CA ALA A 18 -3.72 1.95 -10.96
C ALA A 18 -5.05 2.16 -11.70
N GLU A 19 -5.13 1.83 -12.98
CA GLU A 19 -6.37 1.93 -13.77
C GLU A 19 -7.47 1.02 -13.21
N GLY A 20 -7.14 -0.22 -12.83
CA GLY A 20 -8.09 -1.15 -12.20
C GLY A 20 -8.62 -0.63 -10.86
N ILE A 21 -7.76 -0.05 -10.03
CA ILE A 21 -8.14 0.54 -8.75
C ILE A 21 -8.97 1.81 -8.96
N GLN A 22 -8.59 2.66 -9.91
CA GLN A 22 -9.34 3.88 -10.24
C GLN A 22 -10.75 3.55 -10.74
N ASN A 23 -10.89 2.53 -11.59
CA ASN A 23 -12.19 2.13 -12.14
C ASN A 23 -13.10 1.46 -11.10
N SER A 24 -12.53 0.64 -10.21
CA SER A 24 -13.31 -0.09 -9.19
C SER A 24 -13.53 0.70 -7.90
N GLY A 25 -12.68 1.68 -7.61
CA GLY A 25 -12.65 2.37 -6.32
C GLY A 25 -12.17 1.50 -5.15
N VAL A 26 -11.53 0.36 -5.44
CA VAL A 26 -11.15 -0.65 -4.44
C VAL A 26 -9.74 -1.17 -4.71
N ILE A 27 -8.91 -1.23 -3.66
CA ILE A 27 -7.70 -2.05 -3.63
C ILE A 27 -8.12 -3.42 -3.12
N LYS A 28 -8.09 -4.43 -4.00
CA LYS A 28 -8.46 -5.80 -3.62
C LYS A 28 -7.39 -6.41 -2.74
N GLU A 29 -7.80 -7.21 -1.77
CA GLU A 29 -6.86 -7.94 -0.93
C GLU A 29 -5.98 -8.88 -1.77
N SER A 30 -4.69 -8.94 -1.42
CA SER A 30 -3.80 -10.02 -1.86
C SER A 30 -4.18 -11.31 -1.16
N ARG A 31 -4.10 -12.45 -1.87
CA ARG A 31 -4.49 -13.77 -1.34
C ARG A 31 -3.31 -14.75 -1.44
N PRO A 32 -3.03 -15.55 -0.39
CA PRO A 32 -1.85 -16.42 -0.33
C PRO A 32 -1.77 -17.44 -1.47
N GLU A 33 -2.90 -17.82 -2.07
CA GLU A 33 -2.97 -18.67 -3.27
C GLU A 33 -2.21 -18.09 -4.47
N ARG A 34 -1.92 -16.78 -4.47
CA ARG A 34 -1.16 -16.06 -5.50
C ARG A 34 0.29 -15.78 -5.12
N ALA A 35 0.78 -16.32 -4.00
CA ALA A 35 2.14 -16.13 -3.48
C ALA A 35 2.57 -14.66 -3.27
N ASP A 36 1.61 -13.72 -3.24
CA ASP A 36 1.83 -12.28 -3.14
C ASP A 36 1.66 -11.72 -1.71
N ALA A 37 1.34 -12.59 -0.75
CA ALA A 37 0.91 -12.24 0.60
C ALA A 37 1.91 -12.72 1.67
N VAL A 38 3.09 -12.08 1.76
CA VAL A 38 4.16 -12.44 2.71
C VAL A 38 3.69 -12.43 4.17
N TYR A 39 2.70 -11.60 4.51
CA TYR A 39 2.14 -11.47 5.86
C TYR A 39 0.67 -11.90 5.97
N GLY A 40 0.24 -12.79 5.06
CA GLY A 40 -1.14 -13.28 4.96
C GLY A 40 -2.08 -12.36 4.17
N PRO A 41 -3.38 -12.71 4.04
CA PRO A 41 -4.32 -11.95 3.24
C PRO A 41 -4.46 -10.48 3.69
N GLY A 42 -4.54 -9.56 2.73
CA GLY A 42 -4.79 -8.15 3.02
C GLY A 42 -4.27 -7.18 1.96
N VAL A 43 -4.49 -5.90 2.20
CA VAL A 43 -3.95 -4.79 1.41
C VAL A 43 -2.73 -4.22 2.10
N TYR A 44 -1.63 -4.13 1.37
CA TYR A 44 -0.34 -3.67 1.87
C TYR A 44 -0.06 -2.23 1.45
N LEU A 45 0.34 -1.41 2.42
CA LEU A 45 0.67 0.00 2.23
C LEU A 45 1.94 0.37 2.97
N THR A 46 2.48 1.55 2.69
CA THR A 46 3.64 2.15 3.35
C THR A 46 3.39 3.62 3.66
N ASP A 47 4.10 4.20 4.62
CA ASP A 47 4.15 5.64 4.83
C ASP A 47 5.32 6.33 4.10
N LEU A 48 6.08 5.58 3.30
CA LEU A 48 7.09 6.15 2.42
C LEU A 48 6.44 6.96 1.29
N PRO A 49 6.73 8.27 1.17
CA PRO A 49 6.07 9.16 0.21
C PRO A 49 6.53 8.91 -1.23
N PRO A 50 5.79 9.41 -2.24
CA PRO A 50 6.15 9.21 -3.64
C PRO A 50 7.48 9.85 -4.07
N SER A 51 8.00 10.79 -3.29
CA SER A 51 9.34 11.34 -3.49
C SER A 51 10.46 10.36 -3.16
N THR A 52 10.14 9.20 -2.55
CA THR A 52 11.12 8.17 -2.21
C THR A 52 11.65 7.49 -3.49
N PRO A 53 12.98 7.30 -3.60
CA PRO A 53 13.59 6.62 -4.75
C PRO A 53 13.01 5.23 -5.03
N ASN A 54 12.90 4.87 -6.31
CA ASN A 54 12.31 3.61 -6.77
C ASN A 54 12.93 2.39 -6.09
N ASN A 55 14.26 2.33 -5.99
CA ASN A 55 14.97 1.21 -5.38
C ASN A 55 14.58 1.02 -3.91
N ILE A 56 14.38 2.09 -3.16
CA ILE A 56 13.95 2.01 -1.75
C ILE A 56 12.50 1.51 -1.66
N LEU A 57 11.61 2.03 -2.51
CA LEU A 57 10.20 1.60 -2.52
C LEU A 57 10.03 0.14 -2.94
N LEU A 58 10.83 -0.31 -3.91
CA LEU A 58 10.82 -1.69 -4.39
C LEU A 58 11.25 -2.65 -3.28
N VAL A 59 12.38 -2.38 -2.61
CA VAL A 59 12.86 -3.15 -1.45
C VAL A 59 11.83 -3.16 -0.33
N ASN A 60 11.23 -1.99 -0.02
CA ASN A 60 10.26 -1.90 1.06
C ASN A 60 9.00 -2.72 0.77
N ASN A 61 8.42 -2.58 -0.42
CA ASN A 61 7.13 -3.16 -0.76
C ASN A 61 7.23 -4.63 -1.17
N TYR A 62 8.26 -4.99 -1.93
CA TYR A 62 8.41 -6.33 -2.50
C TYR A 62 9.46 -7.18 -1.77
N GLY A 63 10.34 -6.59 -0.95
CA GLY A 63 11.49 -7.31 -0.39
C GLY A 63 12.30 -7.96 -1.50
N ASN A 64 12.85 -9.15 -1.27
CA ASN A 64 13.61 -9.91 -2.27
C ASN A 64 12.75 -10.64 -3.33
N ALA A 65 11.51 -10.21 -3.56
CA ALA A 65 10.64 -10.84 -4.56
C ALA A 65 11.05 -10.41 -5.99
N PRO A 66 10.75 -11.19 -7.04
CA PRO A 66 11.10 -10.84 -8.42
C PRO A 66 10.65 -9.43 -8.85
N LYS A 67 9.52 -8.95 -8.31
CA LYS A 67 8.96 -7.61 -8.55
C LYS A 67 9.85 -6.46 -8.09
N GLU A 68 10.80 -6.70 -7.19
CA GLU A 68 11.75 -5.69 -6.70
C GLU A 68 12.63 -5.11 -7.82
N ASN A 69 12.84 -5.84 -8.92
CA ASN A 69 13.74 -5.43 -9.99
C ASN A 69 13.06 -4.64 -11.12
N ASP A 70 11.75 -4.38 -11.01
CA ASP A 70 10.99 -3.67 -12.04
C ASP A 70 10.37 -2.38 -11.47
N ALA A 71 10.94 -1.24 -11.89
CA ALA A 71 10.47 0.10 -11.53
C ALA A 71 9.02 0.38 -11.94
N ASN A 72 8.46 -0.38 -12.89
CA ASN A 72 7.05 -0.25 -13.27
C ASN A 72 6.12 -0.56 -12.10
N ASN A 73 6.48 -1.49 -11.21
CA ASN A 73 5.69 -1.88 -10.03
C ASN A 73 5.48 -0.73 -9.02
N VAL A 74 6.24 0.35 -9.17
CA VAL A 74 6.12 1.54 -8.34
C VAL A 74 5.85 2.78 -9.18
N SER A 75 5.50 2.66 -10.46
CA SER A 75 5.28 3.83 -11.35
C SER A 75 4.04 4.65 -10.98
N HIS A 76 3.09 4.06 -10.26
CA HIS A 76 1.87 4.71 -9.80
C HIS A 76 1.69 4.52 -8.29
N ALA A 77 0.92 5.42 -7.70
CA ALA A 77 0.60 5.37 -6.28
C ALA A 77 -0.90 5.58 -6.06
N VAL A 78 -1.40 4.89 -5.04
CA VAL A 78 -2.70 5.13 -4.42
C VAL A 78 -2.43 5.69 -3.04
N GLU A 79 -2.71 6.97 -2.85
CA GLU A 79 -2.62 7.66 -1.56
C GLU A 79 -3.95 7.54 -0.82
N ILE A 80 -3.89 7.24 0.48
CA ILE A 80 -5.04 7.25 1.36
C ILE A 80 -4.74 8.04 2.64
N LYS A 81 -5.75 8.70 3.19
CA LYS A 81 -5.70 9.39 4.48
C LYS A 81 -6.41 8.55 5.53
N VAL A 82 -5.63 7.96 6.43
CA VAL A 82 -6.15 7.16 7.54
C VAL A 82 -6.36 8.07 8.75
N PRO A 83 -7.62 8.35 9.15
CA PRO A 83 -7.86 9.13 10.35
C PRO A 83 -7.47 8.35 11.62
N PRO A 84 -7.19 9.04 12.74
CA PRO A 84 -6.82 8.44 14.03
C PRO A 84 -7.66 7.23 14.46
N ASN A 85 -8.98 7.33 14.29
CA ASN A 85 -9.97 6.35 14.71
C ASN A 85 -10.11 5.15 13.76
N LYS A 86 -9.36 5.12 12.66
CA LYS A 86 -9.28 3.97 11.74
C LYS A 86 -7.89 3.34 11.72
N MET A 87 -6.90 3.91 12.42
CA MET A 87 -5.56 3.34 12.50
C MET A 87 -5.55 1.93 13.10
N GLN A 88 -6.50 1.57 13.98
CA GLN A 88 -6.59 0.20 14.50
C GLN A 88 -6.91 -0.87 13.44
N ASN A 89 -7.34 -0.47 12.24
CA ASN A 89 -7.58 -1.39 11.12
C ASN A 89 -6.30 -1.77 10.36
N PHE A 90 -5.16 -1.18 10.74
CA PHE A 90 -3.88 -1.36 10.08
C PHE A 90 -2.87 -1.98 11.04
N GLU A 91 -2.35 -3.15 10.67
CA GLU A 91 -1.32 -3.84 11.42
C GLU A 91 0.06 -3.54 10.84
N THR A 92 1.00 -3.07 11.67
CA THR A 92 2.42 -2.94 11.27
C THR A 92 3.06 -4.34 11.21
N GLN A 93 3.63 -4.71 10.07
CA GLN A 93 4.12 -6.07 9.84
C GLN A 93 5.64 -6.27 10.04
N SER A 94 6.43 -5.19 10.01
CA SER A 94 7.89 -5.31 10.05
C SER A 94 8.52 -4.16 10.83
N SER A 95 9.59 -4.45 11.56
CA SER A 95 10.46 -3.45 12.18
C SER A 95 11.53 -2.90 11.22
N SER A 96 11.87 -3.64 10.16
CA SER A 96 12.87 -3.24 9.16
C SER A 96 12.25 -2.61 7.90
N ARG A 97 10.97 -2.88 7.62
CA ARG A 97 10.21 -2.30 6.51
C ARG A 97 9.02 -1.51 7.02
N GLN A 98 8.67 -0.43 6.34
CA GLN A 98 7.52 0.40 6.66
C GLN A 98 6.30 -0.18 5.94
N VAL A 99 5.73 -1.27 6.49
CA VAL A 99 4.59 -1.98 5.90
C VAL A 99 3.42 -2.02 6.87
N TYR A 100 2.29 -1.50 6.40
CA TYR A 100 0.99 -1.49 7.07
C TYR A 100 0.04 -2.40 6.30
N LYS A 101 -0.64 -3.30 7.01
CA LYS A 101 -1.59 -4.25 6.41
C LYS A 101 -3.01 -3.91 6.86
N HIS A 102 -3.88 -3.64 5.90
CA HIS A 102 -5.32 -3.54 6.10
C HIS A 102 -5.97 -4.90 5.83
N LYS A 103 -6.89 -5.34 6.68
CA LYS A 103 -7.61 -6.61 6.48
C LYS A 103 -8.72 -6.46 5.45
N GLY A 104 -8.74 -7.37 4.47
CA GLY A 104 -9.72 -7.36 3.40
C GLY A 104 -9.53 -6.20 2.42
N ASP A 105 -10.49 -6.09 1.49
CA ASP A 105 -10.53 -5.05 0.48
C ASP A 105 -10.53 -3.64 1.10
N LEU A 106 -9.82 -2.72 0.47
CA LEU A 106 -9.73 -1.32 0.89
C LEU A 106 -10.51 -0.44 -0.10
N HIS A 107 -11.59 0.15 0.37
CA HIS A 107 -12.40 1.07 -0.43
C HIS A 107 -11.83 2.50 -0.35
N LEU A 108 -11.49 3.09 -1.51
CA LEU A 108 -10.85 4.42 -1.55
C LEU A 108 -11.70 5.52 -0.93
N LYS A 109 -13.03 5.45 -1.13
CA LYS A 109 -14.00 6.41 -0.57
C LYS A 109 -13.93 6.51 0.96
N ASP A 110 -13.51 5.45 1.65
CA ASP A 110 -13.47 5.42 3.11
C ASP A 110 -12.27 6.18 3.67
N TYR A 111 -11.32 6.56 2.81
CA TYR A 111 -10.01 7.13 3.19
C TYR A 111 -9.56 8.29 2.28
N ASP A 112 -10.47 9.00 1.59
CA ASP A 112 -10.12 10.09 0.64
C ASP A 112 -9.04 9.64 -0.38
N GLY A 113 -9.20 8.43 -0.91
CA GLY A 113 -8.19 7.76 -1.73
C GLY A 113 -8.00 8.41 -3.09
N LYS A 114 -6.74 8.62 -3.49
CA LYS A 114 -6.35 9.24 -4.76
C LYS A 114 -5.38 8.35 -5.51
N VAL A 115 -5.62 8.18 -6.80
CA VAL A 115 -4.74 7.43 -7.70
C VAL A 115 -4.00 8.43 -8.61
N TYR A 116 -2.69 8.29 -8.73
CA TYR A 116 -1.88 9.13 -9.62
C TYR A 116 -0.63 8.43 -10.12
N LYS A 117 -0.12 8.90 -11.26
CA LYS A 117 1.22 8.59 -11.74
C LYS A 117 2.25 9.32 -10.89
N ARG A 118 3.32 8.63 -10.52
CA ARG A 118 4.43 9.20 -9.76
C ARG A 118 5.47 9.87 -10.64
#